data_AF-A0A7W9FF53-F1
#
_entry.id   AF-A0A7W9FF53-F1
#
_cell.length_a   1.000
_cell.length_b   1.000
_cell.length_c   1.000
_cell.angle_alpha   90.00
_cell.angle_beta   90.00
_cell.angle_gamma   90.00
#
_symmetry.space_group_name_H-M   'P 1'
#
loop_
_entity.id
_entity.type
_entity.pdbx_description
1 polymer ?
#
loop_
_entity_poly.entity_id
_entity_poly.type
_entity_poly.pdbx_seq_one_letter_code
_entity_poly.pdbx_strand_id
1 'polypeptide(L)'
;MRGHRNPLAEQIPSDNWFYCWMTRLLLERVTHFIERRSQVDFQETRLVKMIFSERGGLSYSQMNAYFDWLRVKGDNQVLKAGNLSYGTFHRQLMEIKNHAGHDGLKLPDIVASAFFKAADIYDTRACDPRFAIALRPRMATANDKVGGVIAGYGVKLMPGWKVKAEPEQLEVFRQYGYPEQWWA
;
A
#
# COMPACT_ATOMS: atom_id res chain seq x y z
N MET A 1 16.33 -0.14 8.17
CA MET A 1 16.30 -1.59 8.46
C MET A 1 17.50 -1.89 9.36
N ARG A 2 17.30 -2.31 10.61
CA ARG A 2 18.43 -2.61 11.51
C ARG A 2 19.25 -3.77 10.92
N GLY A 3 20.56 -3.58 10.77
CA GLY A 3 21.48 -4.62 10.31
C GLY A 3 21.54 -4.86 8.80
N HIS A 4 20.79 -4.12 7.97
CA HIS A 4 20.88 -4.23 6.52
C HIS A 4 21.33 -2.91 5.89
N ARG A 5 22.42 -2.95 5.13
CA ARG A 5 23.07 -1.80 4.51
C ARG A 5 22.88 -1.88 2.99
N ASN A 6 22.31 -0.84 2.38
CA ASN A 6 22.16 -0.74 0.93
C ASN A 6 22.95 0.47 0.41
N PRO A 7 24.16 0.26 -0.16
CA PRO A 7 25.05 1.34 -0.59
C PRO A 7 24.44 2.29 -1.62
N LEU A 8 23.53 1.80 -2.46
CA LEU A 8 22.83 2.62 -3.45
C LEU A 8 21.76 3.50 -2.81
N ALA A 9 21.06 2.98 -1.79
CA ALA A 9 20.07 3.75 -1.05
C ALA A 9 20.74 4.81 -0.15
N GLU A 10 21.93 4.54 0.38
CA GLU A 10 22.72 5.49 1.19
C GLU A 10 23.18 6.72 0.42
N GLN A 11 23.33 6.62 -0.91
CA GLN A 11 23.68 7.76 -1.77
C GLN A 11 22.54 8.75 -1.95
N ILE A 12 21.31 8.37 -1.61
CA ILE A 12 20.13 9.23 -1.70
C ILE A 12 19.93 9.85 -0.32
N PRO A 13 20.13 11.18 -0.16
CA PRO A 13 19.94 11.85 1.13
C PRO A 13 18.45 11.97 1.43
N SER A 14 17.86 10.88 1.93
CA SER A 14 16.46 10.85 2.35
C SER A 14 16.29 9.94 3.56
N ASP A 15 16.02 10.57 4.70
CA ASP A 15 15.61 9.87 5.92
C ASP A 15 14.25 9.17 5.77
N ASN A 16 13.52 9.44 4.67
CA ASN A 16 12.16 9.00 4.41
C ASN A 16 12.02 8.00 3.27
N TRP A 17 13.13 7.44 2.76
CA TRP A 17 13.10 6.56 1.59
C TRP A 17 12.13 5.38 1.74
N PHE A 18 12.14 4.71 2.89
CA PHE A 18 11.25 3.59 3.15
C PHE A 18 9.77 3.99 3.12
N TYR A 19 9.43 5.13 3.71
CA TYR A 19 8.06 5.65 3.68
C TYR A 19 7.64 6.08 2.29
N CYS A 20 8.53 6.73 1.53
CA CYS A 20 8.29 7.08 0.14
C CYS A 20 8.02 5.82 -0.70
N TRP A 21 8.83 4.78 -0.51
CA TRP A 21 8.65 3.49 -1.18
C TRP A 21 7.34 2.79 -0.82
N MET A 22 7.02 2.66 0.48
CA MET A 22 5.76 2.07 0.93
C MET A 22 4.55 2.85 0.42
N THR A 23 4.63 4.18 0.44
CA THR A 23 3.57 5.06 -0.04
C THR A 23 3.39 4.91 -1.55
N ARG A 24 4.47 4.84 -2.33
CA ARG A 24 4.40 4.54 -3.76
C ARG A 24 3.66 3.24 -4.02
N LEU A 25 4.05 2.15 -3.37
CA LEU A 25 3.41 0.85 -3.60
C LEU A 25 1.92 0.89 -3.30
N LEU A 26 1.50 1.66 -2.29
CA LEU A 26 0.09 1.89 -1.99
C LEU A 26 -0.59 2.73 -3.08
N LEU A 27 -0.01 3.87 -3.43
CA LEU A 27 -0.59 4.83 -4.37
C LEU A 27 -0.71 4.30 -5.80
N GLU A 28 0.21 3.44 -6.27
CA GLU A 28 0.07 2.74 -7.55
C GLU A 28 -1.31 2.07 -7.66
N ARG A 29 -1.72 1.34 -6.62
CA ARG A 29 -3.00 0.60 -6.60
C ARG A 29 -4.20 1.50 -6.30
N VAL A 30 -4.04 2.44 -5.37
CA VAL A 30 -5.11 3.37 -5.00
C VAL A 30 -5.49 4.25 -6.19
N THR A 31 -4.51 4.82 -6.90
CA THR A 31 -4.77 5.66 -8.07
C THR A 31 -5.39 4.88 -9.22
N HIS A 32 -4.90 3.66 -9.51
CA HIS A 32 -5.52 2.77 -10.49
C HIS A 32 -6.97 2.39 -10.12
N PHE A 33 -7.23 2.11 -8.84
CA PHE A 33 -8.57 1.79 -8.37
C PHE A 33 -9.53 2.97 -8.55
N ILE A 34 -9.10 4.17 -8.14
CA ILE A 34 -9.91 5.38 -8.24
C ILE A 34 -10.14 5.77 -9.70
N GLU A 35 -9.13 5.70 -10.57
CA GLU A 35 -9.29 5.99 -12.00
C GLU A 35 -10.43 5.17 -12.60
N ARG A 36 -10.41 3.86 -12.35
CA ARG A 36 -11.44 2.93 -12.84
C ARG A 36 -12.80 3.21 -12.21
N ARG A 37 -12.84 3.41 -10.90
CA ARG A 37 -14.09 3.70 -10.20
C ARG A 37 -14.69 5.03 -10.67
N SER A 38 -13.85 6.01 -10.96
CA SER A 38 -14.25 7.30 -11.51
C SER A 38 -14.90 7.16 -12.88
N GLN A 39 -14.34 6.29 -13.74
CA GLN A 39 -14.94 5.98 -15.04
C GLN A 39 -16.31 5.32 -14.91
N VAL A 40 -16.49 4.41 -13.93
CA VAL A 40 -17.77 3.75 -13.67
C VAL A 40 -18.82 4.71 -13.09
N ASP A 41 -18.43 5.50 -12.09
CA ASP A 41 -19.36 6.33 -11.31
C ASP A 41 -19.66 7.68 -11.97
N PHE A 42 -18.71 8.22 -12.74
CA PHE A 42 -18.78 9.59 -13.27
C PHE A 42 -18.56 9.69 -14.79
N GLN A 43 -18.24 8.58 -15.47
CA GLN A 43 -17.94 8.56 -16.92
C GLN A 43 -16.74 9.45 -17.33
N GLU A 44 -15.88 9.79 -16.37
CA GLU A 44 -14.67 10.58 -16.59
C GLU A 44 -13.60 10.27 -15.53
N THR A 45 -12.34 10.56 -15.82
CA THR A 45 -11.26 10.45 -14.81
C THR A 45 -11.23 11.71 -13.95
N ARG A 46 -11.52 11.57 -12.66
CA ARG A 46 -11.46 12.66 -11.68
C ARG A 46 -10.19 12.60 -10.84
N LEU A 47 -9.79 13.78 -10.35
CA LEU A 47 -8.71 13.90 -9.39
C LEU A 47 -9.14 13.43 -8.00
N VAL A 48 -8.22 12.77 -7.28
CA VAL A 48 -8.42 12.40 -5.88
C VAL A 48 -7.73 13.39 -4.94
N LYS A 49 -8.44 13.77 -3.88
CA LYS A 49 -7.86 14.42 -2.69
C LYS A 49 -7.33 13.36 -1.74
N MET A 50 -6.05 13.41 -1.40
CA MET A 50 -5.43 12.50 -0.43
C MET A 50 -5.13 13.25 0.86
N ILE A 51 -5.47 12.63 1.98
CA ILE A 51 -5.25 13.19 3.31
C ILE A 51 -4.34 12.22 4.05
N PHE A 52 -3.16 12.68 4.45
CA PHE A 52 -2.20 11.93 5.23
C PHE A 52 -2.32 12.28 6.70
N SER A 53 -2.23 11.26 7.55
CA SER A 53 -2.09 11.46 8.99
C SER A 53 -0.70 12.00 9.31
N GLU A 54 -0.65 13.07 10.09
CA GLU A 54 0.59 13.66 10.55
C GLU A 54 1.36 12.68 11.44
N ARG A 55 2.60 12.36 11.04
CA ARG A 55 3.59 11.66 11.86
C ARG A 55 4.91 12.43 11.93
N GLY A 56 5.48 12.45 13.14
CA GLY A 56 6.84 12.94 13.37
C GLY A 56 7.87 12.12 12.60
N GLY A 57 8.91 12.79 12.10
CA GLY A 57 9.99 12.18 11.32
C GLY A 57 9.74 12.07 9.82
N LEU A 58 8.53 12.36 9.33
CA LEU A 58 8.23 12.40 7.89
C LEU A 58 8.40 13.80 7.31
N SER A 59 9.23 13.92 6.27
CA SER A 59 9.33 15.13 5.45
C SER A 59 8.36 15.05 4.28
N TYR A 60 7.24 15.76 4.37
CA TYR A 60 6.24 15.82 3.30
C TYR A 60 6.73 16.56 2.05
N SER A 61 7.68 17.49 2.20
CA SER A 61 8.34 18.12 1.05
C SER A 61 9.18 17.12 0.26
N GLN A 62 9.92 16.23 0.94
CA GLN A 62 10.62 15.11 0.29
C GLN A 62 9.64 14.15 -0.39
N MET A 63 8.51 13.84 0.25
CA MET A 63 7.48 12.97 -0.33
C MET A 63 6.88 13.55 -1.61
N ASN A 64 6.59 14.86 -1.63
CA ASN A 64 6.11 15.55 -2.83
C ASN A 64 7.16 15.52 -3.96
N ALA A 65 8.42 15.85 -3.66
CA ALA A 65 9.51 15.79 -4.63
C ALA A 65 9.70 14.37 -5.18
N TYR A 66 9.52 13.35 -4.34
CA TYR A 66 9.58 11.95 -4.76
C TYR A 66 8.48 11.59 -5.76
N PHE A 67 7.24 12.05 -5.58
CA PHE A 67 6.17 11.81 -6.56
C PHE A 67 6.40 12.51 -7.89
N ASP A 68 6.92 13.75 -7.86
CA ASP A 68 7.31 14.46 -9.08
C ASP A 68 8.44 13.69 -9.80
N TRP A 69 9.41 13.18 -9.05
CA TRP A 69 10.47 12.33 -9.60
C TRP A 69 9.93 11.03 -10.23
N LEU A 70 8.97 10.35 -9.59
CA LEU A 70 8.32 9.17 -10.17
C LEU A 70 7.62 9.52 -11.49
N ARG A 71 6.92 10.66 -11.56
CA ARG A 71 6.27 11.15 -12.79
C ARG A 71 7.26 11.34 -13.92
N VAL A 72 8.41 11.96 -13.65
CA VAL A 72 9.47 12.14 -14.65
C VAL A 72 10.07 10.80 -15.08
N LYS A 73 10.22 9.85 -14.16
CA LYS A 73 10.76 8.51 -14.47
C LYS A 73 9.80 7.67 -15.30
N GLY A 74 8.49 7.85 -15.16
CA GLY A 74 7.49 7.09 -15.92
C GLY A 74 7.75 5.58 -15.79
N ASP A 75 7.88 4.87 -16.91
CA ASP A 75 8.14 3.43 -16.92
C ASP A 75 9.63 3.06 -16.78
N ASN A 76 10.53 4.04 -16.74
CA ASN A 76 11.97 3.84 -16.59
C ASN A 76 12.38 3.68 -15.11
N GLN A 77 11.61 2.88 -14.36
CA GLN A 77 11.83 2.62 -12.94
C GLN A 77 12.47 1.25 -12.76
N VAL A 78 13.45 1.17 -11.85
CA VAL A 78 14.16 -0.09 -11.53
C VAL A 78 13.17 -1.16 -11.04
N LEU A 79 12.21 -0.76 -10.20
CA LEU A 79 11.13 -1.63 -9.76
C LEU A 79 9.92 -1.47 -10.70
N LYS A 80 9.61 -2.52 -11.45
CA LYS A 80 8.44 -2.61 -12.34
C LYS A 80 7.17 -3.08 -11.63
N ALA A 81 6.94 -2.62 -10.40
CA ALA A 81 5.81 -3.06 -9.55
C ALA A 81 4.46 -2.39 -9.89
N GLY A 82 4.48 -1.41 -10.79
CA GLY A 82 3.35 -0.57 -11.18
C GLY A 82 3.80 0.86 -11.44
N ASN A 83 2.86 1.70 -11.87
CA ASN A 83 3.02 3.15 -11.95
C ASN A 83 1.79 3.84 -11.33
N LEU A 84 1.87 5.15 -11.09
CA LEU A 84 0.71 5.92 -10.63
C LEU A 84 -0.18 6.24 -11.83
N SER A 85 -1.51 6.22 -11.66
CA SER A 85 -2.38 6.91 -12.61
C SER A 85 -2.25 8.42 -12.38
N TYR A 86 -1.44 9.07 -13.21
CA TYR A 86 -1.18 10.51 -13.11
C TYR A 86 -2.38 11.37 -13.49
N GLY A 87 -3.39 10.81 -14.18
CA GLY A 87 -4.65 11.49 -14.49
C GLY A 87 -5.57 11.62 -13.26
N THR A 88 -5.35 10.79 -12.23
CA THR A 88 -6.12 10.82 -10.98
C THR A 88 -5.35 11.49 -9.83
N PHE A 89 -4.01 11.46 -9.88
CA PHE A 89 -3.16 11.96 -8.81
C PHE A 89 -2.67 13.40 -9.05
N HIS A 90 -2.91 14.28 -8.09
CA HIS A 90 -2.35 15.64 -8.11
C HIS A 90 -1.77 16.05 -6.75
N ARG A 91 -0.50 16.45 -6.71
CA ARG A 91 0.21 16.80 -5.46
C ARG A 91 -0.42 17.96 -4.69
N GLN A 92 -1.06 18.92 -5.38
CA GLN A 92 -1.71 20.05 -4.69
C GLN A 92 -2.99 19.64 -3.95
N LEU A 93 -3.51 18.43 -4.22
CA LEU A 93 -4.65 17.85 -3.50
C LEU A 93 -4.20 16.91 -2.38
N MET A 94 -2.92 16.95 -2.01
CA MET A 94 -2.40 16.28 -0.83
C MET A 94 -2.44 17.21 0.37
N GLU A 95 -3.08 16.77 1.44
CA GLU A 95 -3.11 17.47 2.72
C GLU A 95 -2.54 16.61 3.84
N ILE A 96 -1.93 17.26 4.81
CA ILE A 96 -1.46 16.65 6.05
C ILE A 96 -2.40 17.14 7.14
N LYS A 97 -2.95 16.22 7.93
CA LYS A 97 -3.86 16.54 9.04
C LYS A 97 -3.49 15.73 10.27
N ASN A 98 -3.69 16.34 11.44
CA ASN A 98 -3.56 15.64 12.71
C ASN A 98 -4.72 14.63 12.86
N HIS A 99 -4.42 13.39 13.25
CA HIS A 99 -5.41 12.31 13.34
C HIS A 99 -6.46 12.51 14.44
N ALA A 100 -6.19 13.34 15.46
CA ALA A 100 -7.10 13.53 16.60
C ALA A 100 -8.48 14.09 16.19
N GLY A 101 -8.55 14.90 15.13
CA GLY A 101 -9.77 15.55 14.66
C GLY A 101 -10.40 14.94 13.40
N HIS A 102 -9.87 13.83 12.89
CA HIS A 102 -10.30 13.28 11.60
C HIS A 102 -10.54 11.78 11.68
N ASP A 103 -11.81 11.38 11.88
CA ASP A 103 -12.17 9.96 12.03
C ASP A 103 -11.81 9.11 10.80
N GLY A 104 -11.83 9.69 9.61
CA GLY A 104 -11.38 9.01 8.39
C GLY A 104 -9.91 8.58 8.43
N LEU A 105 -9.06 9.27 9.19
CA LEU A 105 -7.65 8.90 9.37
C LEU A 105 -7.44 7.74 10.34
N LYS A 106 -8.48 7.29 11.04
CA LYS A 106 -8.44 6.11 11.93
C LYS A 106 -8.76 4.81 11.17
N LEU A 107 -9.41 4.90 10.01
CA LEU A 107 -9.76 3.72 9.20
C LEU A 107 -8.53 2.91 8.73
N PRO A 108 -7.42 3.53 8.30
CA PRO A 108 -6.20 2.81 7.97
C PRO A 108 -5.66 1.99 9.15
N ASP A 109 -5.78 2.48 10.39
CA ASP A 109 -5.30 1.77 11.58
C ASP A 109 -6.12 0.51 11.85
N ILE A 110 -7.43 0.53 11.57
CA ILE A 110 -8.29 -0.67 11.66
C ILE A 110 -7.82 -1.74 10.66
N VAL A 111 -7.55 -1.34 9.41
CA VAL A 111 -7.07 -2.26 8.37
C VAL A 111 -5.68 -2.78 8.73
N ALA A 112 -4.76 -1.89 9.10
CA ALA A 112 -3.40 -2.26 9.48
C ALA A 112 -3.39 -3.23 10.67
N SER A 113 -4.20 -2.97 11.70
CA SER A 113 -4.32 -3.83 12.89
C SER A 113 -4.90 -5.19 12.55
N ALA A 114 -5.90 -5.26 11.66
CA ALA A 114 -6.49 -6.51 11.22
C ALA A 114 -5.45 -7.41 10.52
N PHE A 115 -4.62 -6.85 9.64
CA PHE A 115 -3.55 -7.61 8.98
C PHE A 115 -2.37 -7.91 9.90
N PHE A 116 -2.02 -6.98 10.80
CA PHE A 116 -0.98 -7.20 11.79
C PHE A 116 -1.33 -8.41 12.67
N LYS A 117 -2.55 -8.45 13.22
CA LYS A 117 -3.01 -9.58 14.03
C LYS A 117 -3.09 -10.90 13.25
N ALA A 118 -3.29 -10.84 11.94
CA ALA A 118 -3.37 -12.02 11.09
C ALA A 118 -1.99 -12.61 10.71
N ALA A 119 -0.93 -11.81 10.74
CA ALA A 119 0.39 -12.22 10.24
C ALA A 119 1.51 -12.20 11.29
N ASP A 120 1.36 -11.44 12.37
CA ASP A 120 2.37 -11.35 13.41
C ASP A 120 2.13 -12.38 14.53
N ILE A 121 3.02 -13.36 14.63
CA ILE A 121 3.03 -14.36 15.70
C ILE A 121 3.86 -13.90 16.90
N TYR A 122 4.86 -13.03 16.69
CA TYR A 122 5.88 -12.76 17.70
C TYR A 122 5.42 -11.75 18.75
N ASP A 123 4.85 -10.62 18.32
CA ASP A 123 4.34 -9.59 19.22
C ASP A 123 2.92 -9.95 19.70
N THR A 124 2.06 -10.48 18.81
CA THR A 124 0.67 -10.79 19.17
C THR A 124 0.47 -12.20 19.76
N ARG A 125 1.52 -13.03 19.78
CA ARG A 125 1.58 -14.41 20.32
C ARG A 125 0.70 -15.45 19.65
N ALA A 126 -0.15 -15.05 18.69
CA ALA A 126 -1.01 -15.94 17.92
C ALA A 126 -1.58 -15.19 16.72
N CYS A 127 -1.62 -15.84 15.56
CA CYS A 127 -2.27 -15.30 14.38
C CYS A 127 -3.80 -15.46 14.46
N ASP A 128 -4.54 -14.36 14.25
CA ASP A 128 -6.00 -14.39 14.12
C ASP A 128 -6.43 -13.71 12.82
N PRO A 129 -6.74 -14.48 11.77
CA PRO A 129 -7.06 -13.93 10.46
C PRO A 129 -8.50 -13.41 10.36
N ARG A 130 -9.37 -13.61 11.35
CA ARG A 130 -10.82 -13.31 11.24
C ARG A 130 -11.08 -11.85 10.89
N PHE A 131 -10.36 -10.92 11.51
CA PHE A 131 -10.51 -9.49 11.25
C PHE A 131 -10.06 -9.12 9.84
N ALA A 132 -8.95 -9.68 9.37
CA ALA A 132 -8.49 -9.47 8.01
C ALA A 132 -9.49 -10.06 7.01
N ILE A 133 -10.01 -11.26 7.24
CA ILE A 133 -11.01 -11.92 6.37
C ILE A 133 -12.31 -11.09 6.30
N ALA A 134 -12.75 -10.50 7.41
CA ALA A 134 -13.95 -9.66 7.44
C ALA A 134 -13.87 -8.42 6.51
N LEU A 135 -12.66 -7.99 6.15
CA LEU A 135 -12.44 -6.90 5.20
C LEU A 135 -12.58 -7.31 3.73
N ARG A 136 -12.62 -8.62 3.42
CA ARG A 136 -12.64 -9.16 2.05
C ARG A 136 -13.68 -8.51 1.13
N PRO A 137 -14.94 -8.24 1.55
CA PRO A 137 -15.94 -7.61 0.69
C PRO A 137 -15.59 -6.18 0.26
N ARG A 138 -14.64 -5.53 0.94
CA ARG A 138 -14.22 -4.14 0.69
C ARG A 138 -12.86 -4.05 -0.03
N MET A 139 -12.23 -5.19 -0.30
CA MET A 139 -10.91 -5.18 -0.95
C MET A 139 -11.02 -4.92 -2.44
N ALA A 140 -10.17 -4.03 -2.93
CA ALA A 140 -10.07 -3.73 -4.34
C ALA A 140 -9.57 -4.96 -5.13
N THR A 141 -10.10 -5.13 -6.34
CA THR A 141 -9.69 -6.20 -7.26
C THR A 141 -9.09 -5.61 -8.53
N ALA A 142 -8.22 -6.36 -9.20
CA ALA A 142 -7.51 -5.91 -10.40
C ALA A 142 -8.41 -5.56 -11.59
N ASN A 143 -9.73 -5.81 -11.53
CA ASN A 143 -10.71 -5.43 -12.55
C ASN A 143 -12.00 -4.81 -11.98
N ASP A 144 -12.05 -4.53 -10.67
CA ASP A 144 -13.25 -4.09 -9.93
C ASP A 144 -14.54 -4.91 -10.20
N LYS A 145 -14.37 -6.18 -10.60
CA LYS A 145 -15.49 -7.11 -10.84
C LYS A 145 -15.79 -7.87 -9.56
N VAL A 146 -17.07 -8.11 -9.30
CA VAL A 146 -17.50 -9.07 -8.27
C VAL A 146 -16.86 -10.43 -8.58
N GLY A 147 -16.12 -10.99 -7.61
CA GLY A 147 -15.33 -12.21 -7.79
C GLY A 147 -13.95 -12.02 -8.42
N GLY A 148 -13.49 -10.78 -8.62
CA GLY A 148 -12.15 -10.48 -9.10
C GLY A 148 -11.04 -10.90 -8.14
N VAL A 149 -9.81 -11.01 -8.66
CA VAL A 149 -8.64 -11.43 -7.87
C VAL A 149 -8.19 -10.29 -6.95
N ILE A 150 -8.16 -10.57 -5.64
CA ILE A 150 -7.68 -9.64 -4.59
C ILE A 150 -6.16 -9.77 -4.42
N ALA A 151 -5.64 -11.00 -4.50
CA ALA A 151 -4.20 -11.27 -4.44
C ALA A 151 -3.43 -10.47 -5.51
N GLY A 152 -2.29 -9.90 -5.11
CA GLY A 152 -1.46 -9.04 -5.94
C GLY A 152 -1.98 -7.61 -6.13
N TYR A 153 -3.23 -7.33 -5.77
CA TYR A 153 -3.85 -6.00 -5.90
C TYR A 153 -4.30 -5.46 -4.53
N GLY A 154 -5.52 -5.79 -4.09
CA GLY A 154 -6.08 -5.34 -2.81
C GLY A 154 -5.27 -5.82 -1.60
N VAL A 155 -4.69 -7.02 -1.70
CA VAL A 155 -3.67 -7.51 -0.76
C VAL A 155 -2.43 -7.87 -1.57
N LYS A 156 -1.31 -7.17 -1.34
CA LYS A 156 -0.04 -7.35 -2.07
C LYS A 156 1.07 -7.78 -1.13
N LEU A 157 1.70 -8.92 -1.40
CA LEU A 157 2.89 -9.39 -0.70
C LEU A 157 4.13 -8.63 -1.19
N MET A 158 4.92 -8.07 -0.27
CA MET A 158 6.11 -7.27 -0.57
C MET A 158 7.20 -7.48 0.50
N PRO A 159 8.49 -7.47 0.13
CA PRO A 159 9.02 -7.74 -1.21
C PRO A 159 8.71 -9.20 -1.59
N GLY A 160 8.60 -9.54 -2.88
CA GLY A 160 8.17 -10.87 -3.36
C GLY A 160 9.15 -12.01 -3.07
N TRP A 161 9.51 -12.22 -1.81
CA TRP A 161 10.51 -13.19 -1.36
C TRP A 161 9.83 -14.39 -0.72
N LYS A 162 10.49 -15.56 -0.84
CA LYS A 162 10.21 -16.73 -0.02
C LYS A 162 10.57 -16.38 1.43
N VAL A 163 9.58 -15.96 2.20
CA VAL A 163 9.76 -15.64 3.62
C VAL A 163 9.68 -16.94 4.40
N LYS A 164 10.61 -17.17 5.33
CA LYS A 164 10.45 -18.18 6.38
C LYS A 164 9.32 -17.70 7.29
N ALA A 165 8.14 -18.29 7.14
CA ALA A 165 6.96 -17.95 7.90
C ALA A 165 6.28 -19.25 8.36
N GLU A 166 5.70 -19.20 9.54
CA GLU A 166 4.93 -20.35 10.05
C GLU A 166 3.63 -20.52 9.27
N PRO A 167 3.08 -21.75 9.16
CA PRO A 167 1.86 -22.03 8.39
C PRO A 167 0.66 -21.15 8.75
N GLU A 168 0.57 -20.71 10.01
CA GLU A 168 -0.48 -19.82 10.51
C GLU A 168 -0.33 -18.36 10.05
N GLN A 169 0.90 -17.86 9.91
CA GLN A 169 1.17 -16.51 9.39
C GLN A 169 0.79 -16.40 7.89
N LEU A 170 0.80 -17.53 7.20
CA LEU A 170 0.48 -17.64 5.77
C LEU A 170 -1.03 -17.73 5.50
N GLU A 171 -1.83 -18.02 6.53
CA GLU A 171 -3.26 -18.30 6.37
C GLU A 171 -4.02 -17.11 5.79
N VAL A 172 -3.70 -15.88 6.22
CA VAL A 172 -4.31 -14.67 5.68
C VAL A 172 -4.10 -14.56 4.16
N PHE A 173 -2.94 -14.95 3.63
CA PHE A 173 -2.66 -14.87 2.20
C PHE A 173 -3.41 -15.95 1.42
N ARG A 174 -3.54 -17.18 1.97
CA ARG A 174 -4.41 -18.23 1.41
C ARG A 174 -5.84 -17.74 1.25
N GLN A 175 -6.38 -17.16 2.31
CA GLN A 175 -7.74 -16.62 2.33
C GLN A 175 -7.93 -15.53 1.26
N TYR A 176 -6.89 -14.74 0.96
CA TYR A 176 -6.92 -13.72 -0.08
C TYR A 176 -6.59 -14.20 -1.51
N GLY A 177 -6.39 -15.51 -1.71
CA GLY A 177 -6.23 -16.14 -3.03
C GLY A 177 -4.80 -16.26 -3.53
N TYR A 178 -3.80 -16.18 -2.65
CA TYR A 178 -2.42 -16.49 -3.02
C TYR A 178 -2.22 -18.01 -3.17
N PRO A 179 -1.45 -18.48 -4.18
CA PRO A 179 -1.19 -19.90 -4.37
C PRO A 179 -0.12 -20.41 -3.40
N GLU A 180 -0.16 -21.72 -3.11
CA GLU A 180 0.79 -22.36 -2.20
C GLU A 180 2.26 -22.26 -2.65
N GLN A 181 2.47 -22.17 -3.95
CA GLN A 181 3.77 -22.08 -4.60
C GLN A 181 4.59 -20.84 -4.17
N TRP A 182 3.95 -19.84 -3.57
CA TRP A 182 4.60 -18.59 -3.15
C TRP A 182 5.23 -18.65 -1.76
N TRP A 183 4.94 -19.70 -0.99
CA TRP A 183 5.53 -19.93 0.34
C TRP A 183 6.13 -21.33 0.51
N ALA A 184 6.15 -22.14 -0.55
CA ALA A 184 6.88 -23.40 -0.63
C ALA A 184 8.37 -23.21 -0.98
#